data_AF-A0A0F5LK02-F1
#
_entry.id   AF-A0A0F5LK02-F1
#
_cell.length_a   1.000
_cell.length_b   1.000
_cell.length_c   1.000
_cell.angle_alpha   90.00
_cell.angle_beta   90.00
_cell.angle_gamma   90.00
#
_symmetry.space_group_name_H-M   'P 1'
#
loop_
_entity.id
_entity.type
_entity.pdbx_description
1 polymer ?
#
loop_
_entity_poly.entity_id
_entity_poly.type
_entity_poly.pdbx_seq_one_letter_code
_entity_poly.pdbx_strand_id
1 'polypeptide(L)'
;MAAAPLIVSDESPLARLAASVDGAAPFLLPHQVEAGERLRRLVERARLGPRVTMSYDPARIASRAASGSGAPDLADSAIDARRKLDAIAQSLPAECGGVLFDVCGLLKGLQVVETERGWPRRSAKLVLRIGLEQLATHFGLTQVAQGRPSGRTRSWLHERLPLD
;
A
#
# COMPACT_ATOMS: atom_id res chain seq x y z
N MET A 1 -8.99 7.01 39.45
CA MET A 1 -8.81 7.36 38.03
C MET A 1 -7.85 6.35 37.42
N ALA A 2 -8.38 5.27 36.83
CA ALA A 2 -7.55 4.29 36.15
C ALA A 2 -7.07 4.89 34.83
N ALA A 3 -5.74 4.97 34.65
CA ALA A 3 -5.14 5.30 33.37
C ALA A 3 -5.54 4.20 32.37
N ALA A 4 -6.32 4.58 31.37
CA ALA A 4 -6.65 3.71 30.25
C ALA A 4 -5.32 3.28 29.58
N PRO A 5 -5.13 1.99 29.28
CA PRO A 5 -3.91 1.57 28.61
C PRO A 5 -3.91 2.22 27.23
N LEU A 6 -2.88 3.03 26.97
CA LEU A 6 -2.53 3.45 25.61
C LEU A 6 -2.03 2.21 24.89
N ILE A 7 -2.97 1.39 24.40
CA ILE A 7 -2.66 0.37 23.40
C ILE A 7 -2.44 1.11 22.10
N VAL A 8 -1.24 1.68 21.95
CA VAL A 8 -0.68 1.96 20.62
C VAL A 8 -0.26 0.61 20.08
N SER A 9 -1.21 -0.10 19.45
CA SER A 9 -0.86 -1.22 18.61
C SER A 9 -0.06 -0.64 17.44
N ASP A 10 1.20 -1.01 17.31
CA ASP A 10 2.06 -0.79 16.13
C ASP A 10 1.54 -1.57 14.90
N GLU A 11 0.24 -1.82 14.85
CA GLU A 11 -0.48 -2.62 13.89
C GLU A 11 -1.19 -1.68 12.91
N SER A 12 -1.10 -1.97 11.61
CA SER A 12 -1.74 -1.10 10.61
C SER A 12 -3.26 -1.00 10.89
N PRO A 13 -3.91 0.16 10.69
CA PRO A 13 -5.36 0.31 10.88
C PRO A 13 -6.19 -0.76 10.13
N LEU A 14 -5.64 -1.29 9.02
CA LEU A 14 -6.22 -2.38 8.26
C LEU A 14 -6.14 -3.72 8.97
N ALA A 15 -5.01 -4.03 9.62
CA ALA A 15 -4.83 -5.28 10.35
C ALA A 15 -5.87 -5.44 11.48
N ARG A 16 -6.15 -4.36 12.21
CA ARG A 16 -7.22 -4.32 13.22
C ARG A 16 -8.62 -4.56 12.64
N LEU A 17 -8.87 -4.12 11.41
CA LEU A 17 -10.15 -4.30 10.72
C LEU A 17 -10.25 -5.66 10.01
N ALA A 18 -9.11 -6.31 9.77
CA ALA A 18 -9.00 -7.66 9.23
C ALA A 18 -9.03 -8.73 10.32
N ALA A 19 -8.81 -8.36 11.58
CA ALA A 19 -8.97 -9.27 12.71
C ALA A 19 -10.43 -9.72 12.85
N SER A 20 -10.61 -11.04 12.98
CA SER A 20 -11.87 -11.65 13.38
C SER A 20 -12.06 -11.43 14.89
N VAL A 21 -13.28 -11.05 15.29
CA VAL A 21 -13.64 -10.86 16.70
C VAL A 21 -14.71 -11.89 17.05
N ASP A 22 -14.50 -12.64 18.13
CA ASP A 22 -15.46 -13.61 18.69
C ASP A 22 -16.00 -14.64 17.68
N GLY A 23 -15.16 -15.08 16.74
CA GLY A 23 -15.51 -16.03 15.69
C GLY A 23 -16.38 -15.46 14.55
N ALA A 24 -16.66 -14.15 14.56
CA ALA A 24 -17.35 -13.48 13.47
C ALA A 24 -16.43 -13.26 12.26
N ALA A 25 -17.01 -13.27 11.06
CA ALA A 25 -16.25 -12.99 9.84
C ALA A 25 -15.55 -11.62 9.92
N PRO A 26 -14.29 -11.52 9.42
CA PRO A 26 -13.55 -10.28 9.47
C PRO A 26 -14.24 -9.20 8.63
N PHE A 27 -14.12 -7.93 9.07
CA PHE A 27 -14.80 -6.84 8.39
C PHE A 27 -14.18 -6.55 7.01
N LEU A 28 -12.84 -6.60 6.93
CA LEU A 28 -12.10 -6.52 5.68
C LEU A 28 -11.71 -7.92 5.21
N LEU A 29 -11.85 -8.12 3.90
CA LEU A 29 -11.45 -9.35 3.22
C LEU A 29 -9.98 -9.28 2.78
N PRO A 30 -9.33 -10.42 2.52
CA PRO A 30 -7.90 -10.46 2.20
C PRO A 30 -7.49 -9.57 1.02
N HIS A 31 -8.28 -9.52 -0.05
CA HIS A 31 -8.00 -8.69 -1.22
C HIS A 31 -8.08 -7.19 -0.93
N GLN A 32 -8.97 -6.79 -0.02
CA GLN A 32 -9.11 -5.40 0.44
C GLN A 32 -7.89 -4.99 1.27
N VAL A 33 -7.44 -5.87 2.18
CA VAL A 33 -6.23 -5.62 2.98
C VAL A 33 -5.01 -5.48 2.07
N GLU A 34 -4.81 -6.40 1.13
CA GLU A 34 -3.70 -6.34 0.18
C GLU A 34 -3.75 -5.08 -0.69
N ALA A 35 -4.94 -4.65 -1.13
CA ALA A 35 -5.10 -3.40 -1.87
C ALA A 35 -4.65 -2.18 -1.05
N GLY A 36 -5.07 -2.09 0.21
CA GLY A 36 -4.67 -1.02 1.12
C GLY A 36 -3.16 -1.04 1.44
N GLU A 37 -2.58 -2.21 1.63
CA GLU A 37 -1.15 -2.38 1.87
C GLU A 37 -0.31 -2.03 0.61
N ARG A 38 -0.80 -2.34 -0.60
CA ARG A 38 -0.19 -1.87 -1.85
C ARG A 38 -0.21 -0.35 -1.97
N LEU A 39 -1.34 0.28 -1.63
CA LEU A 39 -1.45 1.73 -1.60
C LEU A 39 -0.47 2.34 -0.60
N ARG A 40 -0.35 1.77 0.60
CA ARG A 40 0.65 2.19 1.60
C ARG A 40 2.06 2.16 1.03
N ARG A 41 2.48 1.04 0.43
CA ARG A 41 3.79 0.90 -0.24
C ARG A 41 4.01 1.89 -1.39
N LEU A 42 2.95 2.28 -2.10
CA LEU A 42 3.02 3.31 -3.14
C LEU A 42 3.24 4.70 -2.53
N VAL A 43 2.49 5.04 -1.48
CA VAL A 43 2.63 6.31 -0.75
C VAL A 43 4.02 6.45 -0.14
N GLU A 44 4.53 5.40 0.49
CA GLU A 44 5.89 5.35 1.04
C GLU A 44 6.93 5.62 -0.05
N ARG A 45 6.85 4.90 -1.18
CA ARG A 45 7.75 5.13 -2.33
C ARG A 45 7.63 6.53 -2.92
N ALA A 46 6.43 7.05 -3.07
CA ALA A 46 6.21 8.40 -3.60
C ALA A 46 6.77 9.50 -2.68
N ARG A 47 6.95 9.22 -1.38
CA ARG A 47 7.58 10.13 -0.42
C ARG A 47 9.11 10.09 -0.46
N LEU A 48 9.72 9.11 -1.13
CA LEU A 48 11.16 9.02 -1.35
C LEU A 48 11.59 10.07 -2.41
N GLY A 49 11.43 11.35 -2.11
CA GLY A 49 11.88 12.42 -2.99
C GLY A 49 13.41 12.46 -3.08
N PRO A 50 13.98 12.88 -4.22
CA PRO A 50 15.41 13.15 -4.29
C PRO A 50 15.75 14.26 -3.29
N ARG A 51 16.67 14.01 -2.36
CA ARG A 51 17.33 15.08 -1.59
C ARG A 51 18.18 15.88 -2.58
N VAL A 52 17.58 16.90 -3.20
CA VAL A 52 18.32 17.88 -4.02
C VAL A 52 19.02 18.86 -3.09
N THR A 53 19.97 18.37 -2.29
CA THR A 53 21.06 19.20 -1.80
C THR A 53 22.22 18.96 -2.74
N MET A 54 22.26 19.70 -3.85
CA MET A 54 23.50 19.87 -4.60
C MET A 54 24.50 20.58 -3.67
N SER A 55 25.32 19.79 -2.98
CA SER A 55 26.53 20.31 -2.35
C SER A 55 27.53 20.55 -3.48
N TYR A 56 27.74 21.82 -3.82
CA TYR A 56 28.79 22.28 -4.76
C TYR A 56 30.17 22.17 -4.11
N ASP A 57 30.50 20.97 -3.62
CA ASP A 57 31.82 20.64 -3.09
C ASP A 57 32.59 19.85 -4.17
N PRO A 58 33.52 20.49 -4.91
CA PRO A 58 34.23 19.85 -6.01
C PRO A 58 35.05 18.63 -5.56
N ALA A 59 35.36 18.48 -4.27
CA ALA A 59 36.05 17.30 -3.74
C ALA A 59 35.17 16.04 -3.68
N ARG A 60 33.83 16.18 -3.64
CA ARG A 60 32.88 15.03 -3.58
C ARG A 60 32.40 14.54 -4.94
N ILE A 61 32.62 15.32 -6.00
CA ILE A 61 32.21 14.95 -7.37
C ILE A 61 33.11 13.82 -7.89
N ALA A 62 34.40 13.83 -7.53
CA ALA A 62 35.34 12.77 -7.90
C ALA A 62 35.05 11.42 -7.21
N SER A 63 34.47 11.41 -6.00
CA SER A 63 34.14 10.17 -5.27
C SER A 63 32.79 9.56 -5.65
N ARG A 64 31.86 10.35 -6.23
CA ARG A 64 30.57 9.84 -6.73
C ARG A 64 30.66 9.13 -8.08
N ALA A 65 31.70 9.38 -8.88
CA ALA A 65 31.96 8.61 -10.09
C ALA A 65 32.28 7.12 -9.79
N ALA A 66 32.68 6.82 -8.55
CA ALA A 66 33.00 5.45 -8.09
C ALA A 66 31.85 4.77 -7.30
N SER A 67 30.76 5.48 -6.97
CA SER A 67 29.61 4.92 -6.23
C SER A 67 28.36 4.93 -7.12
N GLY A 68 28.31 3.95 -8.02
CA GLY A 68 27.28 3.82 -9.06
C GLY A 68 25.94 3.29 -8.57
N SER A 69 24.89 3.69 -9.30
CA SER A 69 23.53 3.10 -9.43
C SER A 69 22.38 3.48 -8.47
N GLY A 70 22.61 3.91 -7.23
CA GLY A 70 21.48 3.98 -6.27
C GLY A 70 20.57 5.23 -6.33
N ALA A 71 21.11 6.41 -6.60
CA ALA A 71 20.36 7.68 -6.48
C ALA A 71 19.41 8.00 -7.67
N PRO A 72 19.77 7.73 -8.94
CA PRO A 72 18.86 7.92 -10.08
C PRO A 72 17.66 6.97 -10.02
N ASP A 73 17.91 5.70 -9.71
CA ASP A 73 16.89 4.63 -9.65
C ASP A 73 15.84 4.89 -8.55
N LEU A 74 16.28 5.44 -7.40
CA LEU A 74 15.37 5.82 -6.33
C LEU A 74 14.45 7.00 -6.70
N ALA A 75 14.99 8.01 -7.39
CA ALA A 75 14.21 9.15 -7.86
C ALA A 75 13.18 8.72 -8.92
N ASP A 76 13.58 7.85 -9.85
CA ASP A 76 12.70 7.29 -10.88
C ASP A 76 11.58 6.45 -10.25
N SER A 77 11.90 5.63 -9.25
CA SER A 77 10.92 4.84 -8.48
C SER A 77 9.88 5.71 -7.76
N ALA A 78 10.29 6.85 -7.21
CA ALA A 78 9.37 7.80 -6.57
C ALA A 78 8.48 8.54 -7.58
N ILE A 79 9.02 8.89 -8.76
CA ILE A 79 8.25 9.49 -9.85
C ILE A 79 7.19 8.51 -10.37
N ASP A 80 7.57 7.25 -10.61
CA ASP A 80 6.63 6.19 -11.01
C ASP A 80 5.55 5.97 -9.96
N ALA A 81 5.92 5.93 -8.67
CA ALA A 81 4.95 5.82 -7.58
C ALA A 81 3.97 6.99 -7.55
N ARG A 82 4.42 8.24 -7.74
CA ARG A 82 3.54 9.42 -7.83
C ARG A 82 2.55 9.29 -8.99
N ARG A 83 3.03 8.92 -10.19
CA ARG A 83 2.17 8.71 -11.37
C ARG A 83 1.09 7.64 -11.11
N LYS A 84 1.47 6.54 -10.45
CA LYS A 84 0.51 5.49 -10.06
C LYS A 84 -0.52 5.98 -9.04
N LEU A 85 -0.11 6.78 -8.06
CA LEU A 85 -1.04 7.38 -7.10
C LEU A 85 -2.01 8.35 -7.78
N ASP A 86 -1.53 9.15 -8.74
CA ASP A 86 -2.38 10.06 -9.51
C ASP A 86 -3.43 9.28 -10.33
N ALA A 87 -3.03 8.18 -10.97
CA ALA A 87 -3.94 7.30 -11.70
C ALA A 87 -4.99 6.67 -10.78
N ILE A 88 -4.61 6.23 -9.58
CA ILE A 88 -5.54 5.72 -8.57
C ILE A 88 -6.53 6.82 -8.16
N ALA A 89 -6.03 8.02 -7.84
CA ALA A 89 -6.85 9.14 -7.41
C ALA A 89 -7.89 9.57 -8.48
N GLN A 90 -7.54 9.47 -9.76
CA GLN A 90 -8.46 9.74 -10.87
C GLN A 90 -9.52 8.63 -11.07
N SER A 91 -9.23 7.41 -10.63
CA SER A 91 -10.15 6.27 -10.80
C SER A 91 -11.18 6.10 -9.69
N LEU A 92 -10.98 6.77 -8.55
CA LEU A 92 -11.82 6.62 -7.36
C LEU A 92 -12.72 7.86 -7.15
N PRO A 93 -13.94 7.69 -6.62
CA PRO A 93 -14.71 8.81 -6.10
C PRO A 93 -13.92 9.60 -5.05
N ALA A 94 -14.01 10.92 -5.05
CA ALA A 94 -13.21 11.81 -4.19
C ALA A 94 -13.29 11.41 -2.70
N GLU A 95 -14.50 11.10 -2.22
CA GLU A 95 -14.74 10.66 -0.83
C GLU A 95 -14.01 9.34 -0.51
N CYS A 96 -14.00 8.40 -1.45
CA CYS A 96 -13.34 7.10 -1.30
C CYS A 96 -11.81 7.24 -1.36
N GLY A 97 -11.30 8.01 -2.33
CA GLY A 97 -9.86 8.29 -2.43
C GLY A 97 -9.34 8.96 -1.16
N GLY A 98 -10.06 9.97 -0.67
CA GLY A 98 -9.69 10.70 0.53
C GLY A 98 -9.50 9.80 1.77
N VAL A 99 -10.50 8.99 2.11
CA VAL A 99 -10.40 8.08 3.27
C VAL A 99 -9.30 7.03 3.11
N LEU A 100 -9.07 6.55 1.88
CA LEU A 100 -7.99 5.59 1.61
C LEU A 100 -6.61 6.21 1.85
N PHE A 101 -6.37 7.44 1.38
CA PHE A 101 -5.10 8.13 1.64
C PHE A 101 -4.90 8.43 3.13
N ASP A 102 -5.95 8.84 3.83
CA ASP A 102 -5.89 9.10 5.28
C ASP A 102 -5.56 7.84 6.08
N VAL A 103 -6.27 6.73 5.82
CA VAL A 103 -6.15 5.51 6.62
C VAL A 103 -4.95 4.66 6.20
N CYS A 104 -4.73 4.46 4.90
CA CYS A 104 -3.65 3.61 4.41
C CYS A 104 -2.32 4.37 4.26
N GLY A 105 -2.38 5.64 3.85
CA GLY A 105 -1.20 6.44 3.56
C GLY A 105 -0.68 7.26 4.75
N LEU A 106 -1.59 7.74 5.62
CA LEU A 106 -1.24 8.52 6.81
C LEU A 106 -1.46 7.75 8.13
N LEU A 107 -2.00 6.53 8.04
CA LEU A 107 -2.28 5.66 9.20
C LEU A 107 -3.20 6.32 10.24
N LYS A 108 -4.08 7.23 9.81
CA LYS A 108 -5.05 7.88 10.70
C LYS A 108 -6.07 6.86 11.19
N GLY A 109 -6.47 7.00 12.46
CA GLY A 109 -7.61 6.27 13.01
C GLY A 109 -8.94 6.78 12.42
N LEU A 110 -9.93 5.90 12.31
CA LEU A 110 -11.22 6.23 11.68
C LEU A 110 -11.93 7.43 12.32
N GLN A 111 -11.88 7.56 13.64
CA GLN A 111 -12.48 8.68 14.36
C GLN A 111 -11.83 10.03 14.03
N VAL A 112 -10.51 10.03 13.80
CA VAL A 112 -9.78 11.24 13.37
C VAL A 112 -10.26 11.64 11.98
N VAL A 113 -10.37 10.68 11.06
CA VAL A 113 -10.88 10.92 9.71
C VAL A 113 -12.31 11.46 9.73
N GLU A 114 -13.19 10.90 10.55
CA GLU A 114 -14.57 11.39 10.70
C GLU A 114 -14.61 12.84 11.17
N THR A 115 -13.77 13.18 12.17
CA THR A 115 -13.71 14.52 12.74
C THR A 115 -13.16 15.54 11.73
N GLU A 116 -12.03 15.23 11.08
CA GLU A 116 -11.40 16.14 10.11
C GLU A 116 -12.24 16.36 8.85
N ARG A 117 -13.05 15.37 8.45
CA ARG A 117 -13.92 15.46 7.27
C ARG A 117 -15.34 15.93 7.59
N GLY A 118 -15.69 16.13 8.86
CA GLY A 118 -17.06 16.46 9.28
C GLY A 118 -18.07 15.35 8.98
N TRP A 119 -17.63 14.09 8.92
CA TRP A 119 -18.50 12.95 8.65
C TRP A 119 -19.24 12.49 9.91
N PRO A 120 -20.46 11.93 9.77
CA PRO A 120 -21.17 11.34 10.90
C PRO A 120 -20.37 10.20 11.54
N ARG A 121 -20.60 9.95 12.84
CA ARG A 121 -19.93 8.87 13.57
C ARG A 121 -20.15 7.51 12.89
N ARG A 122 -19.10 6.69 12.84
CA ARG A 122 -19.07 5.33 12.26
C ARG A 122 -19.23 5.28 10.73
N SER A 123 -19.19 6.41 10.03
CA SER A 123 -19.29 6.45 8.57
C SER A 123 -18.00 6.02 7.87
N ALA A 124 -16.85 6.41 8.42
CA ALA A 124 -15.56 6.18 7.76
C ALA A 124 -15.27 4.69 7.54
N LYS A 125 -15.74 3.83 8.46
CA LYS A 125 -15.58 2.38 8.35
C LYS A 125 -16.23 1.82 7.08
N LEU A 126 -17.45 2.25 6.74
CA LEU A 126 -18.16 1.78 5.56
C LEU A 126 -17.57 2.35 4.28
N VAL A 127 -17.28 3.66 4.26
CA VAL A 127 -16.67 4.31 3.08
C VAL A 127 -15.30 3.72 2.79
N LEU A 128 -14.49 3.44 3.82
CA LEU A 128 -13.20 2.78 3.68
C LEU A 128 -13.34 1.41 3.00
N ARG A 129 -14.29 0.57 3.43
CA ARG A 129 -14.52 -0.74 2.82
C ARG A 129 -14.94 -0.63 1.35
N ILE A 130 -15.83 0.31 1.02
CA ILE A 130 -16.24 0.58 -0.36
C ILE A 130 -15.06 1.07 -1.20
N GLY A 131 -14.22 1.95 -0.64
CA GLY A 131 -13.00 2.43 -1.30
C GLY A 131 -12.00 1.30 -1.54
N LEU A 132 -11.77 0.43 -0.56
CA LEU A 132 -10.85 -0.70 -0.68
C LEU A 132 -11.30 -1.72 -1.72
N GLU A 133 -12.61 -1.92 -1.91
CA GLU A 133 -13.13 -2.80 -2.97
C GLU A 133 -12.84 -2.22 -4.37
N GLN A 134 -13.08 -0.92 -4.55
CA GLN A 134 -12.76 -0.24 -5.81
C GLN A 134 -11.26 -0.23 -6.08
N LEU A 135 -10.45 -0.01 -5.05
CA LEU A 135 -9.00 -0.07 -5.14
C LEU A 135 -8.49 -1.48 -5.46
N ALA A 136 -9.08 -2.51 -4.86
CA ALA A 136 -8.76 -3.90 -5.18
C ALA A 136 -9.08 -4.19 -6.66
N THR A 137 -10.23 -3.73 -7.14
CA THR A 137 -10.61 -3.81 -8.56
C THR A 137 -9.59 -3.11 -9.46
N HIS A 138 -9.14 -1.90 -9.10
CA HIS A 138 -8.09 -1.18 -9.82
C HIS A 138 -6.78 -1.99 -9.90
N PHE A 139 -6.42 -2.72 -8.85
CA PHE A 139 -5.24 -3.59 -8.84
C PHE A 139 -5.47 -4.99 -9.44
N GLY A 140 -6.67 -5.30 -9.94
CA GLY A 140 -7.03 -6.64 -10.42
C GLY A 140 -7.05 -7.70 -9.32
N LEU A 141 -7.24 -7.29 -8.07
CA LEU A 141 -7.34 -8.18 -6.92
C LEU A 141 -8.79 -8.64 -6.73
N THR A 142 -8.97 -9.93 -6.45
CA THR A 142 -10.28 -10.53 -6.19
C THR A 142 -10.22 -11.41 -4.94
N GLN A 143 -11.38 -11.67 -4.33
CA GLN A 143 -11.49 -12.49 -3.12
C GLN A 143 -11.06 -13.95 -3.37
N VAL A 144 -11.27 -14.46 -4.58
CA VAL A 144 -10.96 -15.83 -4.95
C VAL A 144 -9.79 -15.81 -5.94
N ALA A 145 -8.69 -16.47 -5.58
CA ALA A 145 -7.59 -16.67 -6.51
C ALA A 145 -8.03 -17.63 -7.64
N GLN A 146 -8.55 -17.07 -8.72
CA GLN A 146 -8.78 -17.84 -9.94
C GLN A 146 -7.47 -17.90 -10.74
N GLY A 147 -6.82 -19.07 -10.70
CA GLY A 147 -5.70 -19.34 -11.60
C GLY A 147 -6.14 -19.22 -13.05
N ARG A 148 -5.19 -18.93 -13.96
CA ARG A 148 -5.48 -18.94 -15.40
C ARG A 148 -6.13 -20.29 -15.75
N PRO A 149 -7.29 -20.34 -16.45
CA PRO A 149 -8.05 -21.57 -16.67
C PRO A 149 -7.25 -22.68 -17.37
N SER A 150 -6.16 -22.31 -18.05
CA SER A 150 -5.09 -23.24 -18.42
C SER A 150 -3.76 -22.48 -18.42
N GLY A 151 -2.88 -22.81 -17.49
CA GLY A 151 -1.47 -22.47 -17.54
C GLY A 151 -0.71 -23.74 -17.93
N ARG A 152 0.01 -23.71 -19.05
CA ARG A 152 0.86 -24.84 -19.47
C ARG A 152 1.86 -25.10 -18.33
N THR A 153 1.72 -26.22 -17.63
CA THR A 153 2.62 -26.62 -16.54
C THR A 153 4.03 -26.65 -17.10
N ARG A 154 4.86 -25.67 -16.76
CA ARG A 154 6.29 -25.75 -17.01
C ARG A 154 6.84 -26.65 -15.93
N SER A 155 6.95 -27.94 -16.22
CA SER A 155 7.64 -28.86 -15.34
C SER A 155 9.10 -28.44 -15.27
N TRP A 156 9.57 -28.05 -14.10
CA TRP A 156 10.98 -27.82 -13.82
C TRP A 156 11.80 -29.12 -13.82
N LEU A 157 11.19 -30.26 -14.17
CA LEU A 157 11.88 -31.51 -14.43
C LEU A 157 12.71 -31.38 -15.70
N HIS A 158 13.97 -31.01 -15.50
CA HIS A 158 15.09 -31.34 -16.37
C HIS A 158 15.02 -32.84 -16.68
N GLU A 159 14.71 -33.14 -17.94
CA GLU A 159 15.02 -34.35 -18.68
C GLU A 159 16.06 -35.24 -17.98
N ARG A 160 15.65 -36.41 -17.45
CA ARG A 160 16.60 -37.32 -16.79
C ARG A 160 17.67 -37.69 -17.82
N LEU A 161 18.90 -37.23 -17.60
CA LEU A 161 20.07 -37.70 -18.35
C LEU A 161 20.16 -39.23 -18.17
N PRO A 162 20.27 -40.00 -19.28
CA PRO A 162 20.51 -41.43 -19.17
C PRO A 162 21.85 -41.64 -18.47
N LEU A 163 21.83 -42.44 -17.40
CA LEU A 163 23.03 -42.99 -16.79
C LEU A 163 23.35 -44.28 -17.55
N ASP A 164 24.45 -44.26 -18.29
CA ASP A 164 25.15 -45.46 -18.77
C ASP A 164 26.37 -45.74 -17.87
#